data_AF-A0A6G1PVQ1-F1
#
_entry.id   AF-A0A6G1PVQ1-F1
#
_cell.length_a   1.000
_cell.length_b   1.000
_cell.length_c   1.000
_cell.angle_alpha   90.00
_cell.angle_beta   90.00
_cell.angle_gamma   90.00
#
_symmetry.space_group_name_H-M   'P 1'
#
loop_
_entity.id
_entity.type
_entity.pdbx_description
1 polymer ?
#
loop_
_entity_poly.entity_id
_entity_poly.type
_entity_poly.pdbx_seq_one_letter_code
_entity_poly.pdbx_strand_id
1 'polypeptide(L)'
;MLACRGLLLTCLLLTTTVQSQRSCTDLLPLDLLARALPPQGQTPPTQVGHRFGASSMWSQMNFKDVTLDDNRWHTVVLAITGPYASLTIDCGLTLGLQQVQSFPSSLSTRGSRVYIGTRRRWRGRFTVIQTCSHWSFCVKGLMRQLVLLPGSDATPRLCPTSDPSLAELSVPNVLKSTPLQPDQEGPIYPYGKERLDYVEDYLDLYTSSETFDVEIFSIPSEGLFMAAANRDSRPGSGIYKWTEGSFQLYQNISTQEARAWKHFTIDEKVKKRSWFWSSLLRDSQIFLVVANSREAEPELSVIYRWNWRRQRFLRHQTLETHSAVDWEAFSIHNHSFLVVANHRRARDSNHNIHSVIYKWNPNTKLFEVNQTLSTSGAYDWEFFTVGPYHFLVVANTFDGHTTAVSSTIYVWLDGCFQTFQNIQTVGATDWETFHIDGRFFLAVANSQKVSSRGPSLYSINSTVYELNALTQTFIRFQDILTHSAVDWEFFTVGDEKFLVVANSHDGSSYSLNSVVYRWQGYEGFVPVHSLPTFGCRDWEHFSTDKGSFLIYSSATSRLSKVFKLRTY
;
A
#
# COMPACT_ATOMS: atom_id res chain seq x y z
N MET A 1 -2.90 10.38 40.08
CA MET A 1 -1.77 9.53 40.50
C MET A 1 -2.31 8.24 41.07
N LEU A 2 -2.14 7.13 40.34
CA LEU A 2 -1.98 5.76 40.87
C LEU A 2 -1.51 4.91 39.68
N ALA A 3 -0.34 4.32 39.86
CA ALA A 3 0.54 3.85 38.80
C ALA A 3 0.12 2.47 38.25
N CYS A 4 -0.13 2.39 36.96
CA CYS A 4 -0.06 1.11 36.23
C CYS A 4 1.41 0.77 36.01
N ARG A 5 1.99 -0.21 36.73
CA ARG A 5 3.39 -0.61 36.50
C ARG A 5 3.65 -2.11 36.71
N GLY A 6 4.17 -2.76 35.68
CA GLY A 6 4.76 -4.09 35.68
C GLY A 6 4.57 -4.78 34.32
N LEU A 7 5.64 -5.30 33.70
CA LEU A 7 5.64 -5.98 32.40
C LEU A 7 6.49 -7.25 32.47
N LEU A 8 5.89 -8.41 32.16
CA LEU A 8 6.50 -9.73 32.03
C LEU A 8 6.86 -10.09 30.58
N LEU A 9 8.15 -10.17 30.23
CA LEU A 9 8.62 -10.87 29.01
C LEU A 9 8.77 -12.37 29.32
N THR A 10 8.26 -13.28 28.49
CA THR A 10 8.64 -14.71 28.57
C THR A 10 8.96 -15.23 27.19
N CYS A 11 10.13 -15.87 27.01
CA CYS A 11 10.40 -16.78 25.91
C CYS A 11 10.20 -18.22 26.39
N LEU A 12 9.40 -19.01 25.67
CA LEU A 12 9.18 -20.44 25.93
C LEU A 12 9.87 -21.24 24.81
N LEU A 13 10.88 -22.06 25.08
CA LEU A 13 11.51 -22.90 24.05
C LEU A 13 11.27 -24.38 24.33
N LEU A 14 10.86 -25.10 23.30
CA LEU A 14 10.77 -26.56 23.25
C LEU A 14 11.93 -27.03 22.35
N THR A 15 12.87 -27.82 22.89
CA THR A 15 14.00 -28.33 22.10
C THR A 15 14.12 -29.84 22.19
N THR A 16 14.69 -30.40 21.12
CA THR A 16 15.06 -31.79 20.97
C THR A 16 16.51 -31.84 20.56
N THR A 17 17.32 -32.67 21.22
CA THR A 17 18.70 -32.92 20.81
C THR A 17 18.78 -34.20 20.01
N VAL A 18 19.44 -34.19 18.85
CA VAL A 18 20.77 -34.79 18.61
C VAL A 18 21.14 -34.75 17.12
N GLN A 19 22.43 -34.49 16.88
CA GLN A 19 23.30 -34.72 15.71
C GLN A 19 22.67 -35.08 14.35
N SER A 20 23.04 -34.25 13.36
CA SER A 20 23.05 -34.57 11.93
C SER A 20 21.69 -34.89 11.29
N GLN A 21 21.27 -33.96 10.42
CA GLN A 21 20.08 -33.92 9.56
C GLN A 21 18.90 -33.06 10.07
N ARG A 22 18.45 -32.22 9.13
CA ARG A 22 17.35 -31.23 9.11
C ARG A 22 16.35 -31.27 10.29
N SER A 23 16.23 -30.13 10.99
CA SER A 23 15.12 -29.86 11.92
C SER A 23 13.77 -29.92 11.20
N CYS A 24 12.84 -30.70 11.75
CA CYS A 24 11.43 -30.75 11.34
C CYS A 24 10.54 -30.07 12.40
N THR A 25 10.68 -28.75 12.54
CA THR A 25 9.79 -27.92 13.38
C THR A 25 9.45 -26.62 12.65
N ASP A 26 8.16 -26.40 12.37
CA ASP A 26 7.64 -25.30 11.54
C ASP A 26 7.38 -24.01 12.36
N LEU A 27 8.22 -23.68 13.35
CA LEU A 27 8.00 -22.51 14.21
C LEU A 27 8.63 -21.25 13.59
N LEU A 28 7.82 -20.20 13.41
CA LEU A 28 8.25 -18.83 13.10
C LEU A 28 8.22 -17.95 14.36
N PRO A 29 9.05 -16.88 14.46
CA PRO A 29 8.98 -15.89 15.54
C PRO A 29 7.58 -15.24 15.61
N LEU A 30 7.01 -15.10 16.82
CA LEU A 30 5.65 -14.59 17.01
C LEU A 30 5.68 -13.24 17.75
N ASP A 31 5.42 -12.13 17.08
CA ASP A 31 5.25 -10.82 17.73
C ASP A 31 3.81 -10.65 18.23
N LEU A 32 3.62 -10.49 19.55
CA LEU A 32 2.30 -10.51 20.21
C LEU A 32 1.73 -9.13 20.54
N LEU A 33 2.34 -8.03 20.06
CA LEU A 33 1.77 -6.69 20.27
C LEU A 33 0.45 -6.44 19.50
N ALA A 34 0.04 -7.33 18.59
CA ALA A 34 -1.16 -7.15 17.76
C ALA A 34 -2.48 -7.67 18.36
N ARG A 35 -2.50 -8.36 19.51
CA ARG A 35 -3.75 -8.94 20.07
C ARG A 35 -3.86 -8.82 21.59
N ALA A 36 -4.33 -7.66 22.07
CA ALA A 36 -4.88 -7.53 23.41
C ALA A 36 -6.02 -6.49 23.47
N LEU A 37 -7.27 -6.91 23.22
CA LEU A 37 -8.51 -6.67 24.01
C LEU A 37 -9.80 -6.84 23.15
N PRO A 38 -10.95 -7.30 23.73
CA PRO A 38 -12.20 -7.59 22.98
C PRO A 38 -13.31 -6.54 23.21
N PRO A 39 -14.31 -6.39 22.31
CA PRO A 39 -15.61 -5.80 22.64
C PRO A 39 -16.64 -6.86 23.09
N GLN A 40 -17.57 -6.44 23.93
CA GLN A 40 -18.63 -7.24 24.57
C GLN A 40 -19.92 -7.33 23.73
N GLY A 41 -20.65 -8.45 23.89
CA GLY A 41 -22.10 -8.42 24.08
C GLY A 41 -22.98 -9.12 23.04
N GLN A 42 -23.11 -10.45 23.12
CA GLN A 42 -24.37 -11.22 23.28
C GLN A 42 -24.15 -12.72 22.94
N THR A 43 -24.47 -13.60 23.89
CA THR A 43 -24.66 -15.06 23.76
C THR A 43 -26.01 -15.38 23.08
N PRO A 44 -26.33 -16.58 22.49
CA PRO A 44 -25.93 -17.98 22.82
C PRO A 44 -25.80 -18.89 21.53
N PRO A 45 -25.90 -20.26 21.48
CA PRO A 45 -25.91 -21.34 22.50
C PRO A 45 -24.83 -22.46 22.31
N THR A 46 -24.64 -23.22 23.39
CA THR A 46 -24.45 -24.69 23.56
C THR A 46 -23.76 -25.59 22.51
N GLN A 47 -22.66 -26.23 22.98
CA GLN A 47 -22.08 -27.59 22.70
C GLN A 47 -21.72 -27.96 21.24
N VAL A 48 -20.59 -28.63 20.96
CA VAL A 48 -20.29 -30.04 21.24
C VAL A 48 -18.79 -30.23 21.51
N GLY A 49 -18.47 -30.97 22.58
CA GLY A 49 -17.15 -31.54 22.79
C GLY A 49 -17.00 -32.85 22.01
N HIS A 50 -15.84 -33.06 21.41
CA HIS A 50 -15.38 -34.41 21.08
C HIS A 50 -14.14 -34.73 21.90
N ARG A 51 -14.33 -35.68 22.81
CA ARG A 51 -13.30 -36.42 23.53
C ARG A 51 -13.00 -37.65 22.67
N PHE A 52 -11.74 -37.87 22.32
CA PHE A 52 -11.24 -39.21 22.03
C PHE A 52 -10.17 -39.53 23.09
N GLY A 53 -10.38 -40.62 23.84
CA GLY A 53 -9.34 -41.25 24.67
C GLY A 53 -8.26 -41.88 23.78
N ALA A 54 -7.04 -42.15 24.21
CA ALA A 54 -6.58 -42.49 25.56
C ALA A 54 -5.15 -41.93 25.84
N SER A 55 -4.83 -41.79 27.14
CA SER A 55 -3.54 -41.36 27.74
C SER A 55 -2.92 -40.04 27.23
N SER A 56 -3.36 -38.89 27.74
CA SER A 56 -2.54 -37.67 27.71
C SER A 56 -1.67 -37.61 28.97
N MET A 57 -0.38 -37.88 28.83
CA MET A 57 0.58 -37.66 29.91
C MET A 57 0.86 -36.15 30.00
N TRP A 58 0.59 -35.54 31.15
CA TRP A 58 0.91 -34.14 31.41
C TRP A 58 2.12 -34.10 32.35
N SER A 59 3.22 -33.51 31.91
CA SER A 59 4.39 -33.25 32.75
C SER A 59 4.35 -31.81 33.24
N GLN A 60 4.43 -31.59 34.56
CA GLN A 60 4.46 -30.26 35.17
C GLN A 60 5.85 -29.99 35.75
N MET A 61 6.44 -28.86 35.38
CA MET A 61 7.71 -28.36 35.93
C MET A 61 7.48 -27.08 36.72
N ASN A 62 8.17 -26.93 37.85
CA ASN A 62 8.07 -25.74 38.70
C ASN A 62 9.48 -25.27 39.07
N PHE A 63 9.89 -24.11 38.54
CA PHE A 63 11.08 -23.39 38.99
C PHE A 63 10.70 -22.55 40.23
N LYS A 64 11.52 -22.64 41.29
CA LYS A 64 11.33 -21.87 42.53
C LYS A 64 12.32 -20.71 42.57
N ASP A 65 12.07 -19.76 43.48
CA ASP A 65 12.98 -18.65 43.79
C ASP A 65 13.30 -17.73 42.60
N VAL A 66 12.28 -17.54 41.74
CA VAL A 66 12.33 -16.64 40.60
C VAL A 66 11.66 -15.31 40.97
N THR A 67 12.46 -14.25 41.09
CA THR A 67 11.98 -12.89 41.34
C THR A 67 11.91 -12.09 40.04
N LEU A 68 10.69 -11.77 39.58
CA LEU A 68 10.42 -10.94 38.39
C LEU A 68 9.56 -9.70 38.72
N ASP A 69 9.39 -9.43 40.02
CA ASP A 69 8.47 -8.41 40.56
C ASP A 69 9.26 -7.25 41.17
N ASP A 70 10.16 -6.65 40.38
CA ASP A 70 11.03 -5.56 40.82
C ASP A 70 10.82 -4.24 40.02
N ASN A 71 9.74 -4.18 39.22
CA ASN A 71 9.42 -3.09 38.30
C ASN A 71 10.43 -2.84 37.16
N ARG A 72 11.24 -3.83 36.78
CA ARG A 72 12.16 -3.75 35.64
C ARG A 72 11.74 -4.68 34.50
N TRP A 73 12.35 -4.45 33.34
CA TRP A 73 12.27 -5.37 32.22
C TRP A 73 13.22 -6.52 32.45
N HIS A 74 12.69 -7.73 32.37
CA HIS A 74 13.48 -8.95 32.47
C HIS A 74 13.57 -9.67 31.13
N THR A 75 14.71 -10.28 30.87
CA THR A 75 14.90 -11.27 29.81
C THR A 75 14.79 -12.66 30.41
N VAL A 76 13.78 -13.42 29.99
CA VAL A 76 13.54 -14.78 30.51
C VAL A 76 13.74 -15.79 29.38
N VAL A 77 14.69 -16.71 29.56
CA VAL A 77 14.98 -17.81 28.62
C VAL A 77 14.62 -19.13 29.28
N LEU A 78 13.59 -19.80 28.79
CA LEU A 78 13.27 -21.18 29.17
C LEU A 78 13.68 -22.11 28.03
N ALA A 79 14.60 -23.04 28.26
CA ALA A 79 15.01 -24.05 27.29
C ALA A 79 14.68 -25.46 27.81
N ILE A 80 14.11 -26.31 26.96
CA ILE A 80 13.76 -27.69 27.32
C ILE A 80 14.47 -28.62 26.35
N THR A 81 15.35 -29.51 26.82
CA THR A 81 16.12 -30.43 25.96
C THR A 81 16.16 -31.84 26.54
N GLY A 82 15.58 -32.82 25.83
CA GLY A 82 15.54 -34.20 26.31
C GLY A 82 14.97 -34.28 27.74
N PRO A 83 15.68 -34.85 28.72
CA PRO A 83 15.22 -34.92 30.11
C PRO A 83 15.47 -33.63 30.91
N TYR A 84 15.97 -32.55 30.32
CA TYR A 84 16.35 -31.34 31.05
C TYR A 84 15.48 -30.14 30.67
N ALA A 85 15.21 -29.27 31.64
CA ALA A 85 14.68 -27.94 31.43
C ALA A 85 15.52 -26.93 32.19
N SER A 86 15.89 -25.82 31.55
CA SER A 86 16.65 -24.74 32.14
C SER A 86 15.89 -23.42 32.05
N LEU A 87 16.02 -22.59 33.07
CA LEU A 87 15.48 -21.24 33.13
C LEU A 87 16.62 -20.27 33.47
N THR A 88 16.83 -19.28 32.60
CA THR A 88 17.78 -18.19 32.79
C THR A 88 17.03 -16.87 32.81
N ILE A 89 17.36 -15.99 33.75
CA ILE A 89 16.75 -14.66 33.90
C ILE A 89 17.87 -13.64 33.88
N ASP A 90 17.73 -12.60 33.06
CA ASP A 90 18.66 -11.48 32.91
C ASP A 90 20.13 -11.91 32.77
N CYS A 91 20.34 -13.01 32.05
CA CYS A 91 21.68 -13.58 31.86
C CYS A 91 22.40 -13.99 33.15
N GLY A 92 21.65 -14.16 34.24
CA GLY A 92 22.14 -14.65 35.53
C GLY A 92 22.33 -16.16 35.58
N LEU A 93 22.45 -16.69 36.79
CA LEU A 93 22.64 -18.13 37.02
C LEU A 93 21.44 -18.94 36.49
N THR A 94 21.74 -19.94 35.66
CA THR A 94 20.74 -20.82 35.09
C THR A 94 20.21 -21.83 36.11
N LEU A 95 18.89 -21.84 36.31
CA LEU A 95 18.20 -22.84 37.12
C LEU A 95 17.89 -24.06 36.25
N GLY A 96 18.40 -25.24 36.62
CA GLY A 96 18.16 -26.49 35.89
C GLY A 96 17.24 -27.45 36.63
N LEU A 97 16.34 -28.12 35.90
CA LEU A 97 15.48 -29.19 36.39
C LEU A 97 15.61 -30.42 35.49
N GLN A 98 15.62 -31.61 36.09
CA GLN A 98 15.54 -32.89 35.39
C GLN A 98 14.10 -33.42 35.43
N GLN A 99 13.60 -33.83 34.28
CA GLN A 99 12.24 -34.31 34.07
C GLN A 99 12.17 -35.83 34.19
N VAL A 100 11.03 -36.33 34.67
CA VAL A 100 10.75 -37.78 34.77
C VAL A 100 10.55 -38.41 33.39
N GLN A 101 10.08 -37.63 32.42
CA GLN A 101 9.92 -38.06 31.03
C GLN A 101 10.67 -37.10 30.11
N SER A 102 11.48 -37.65 29.21
CA SER A 102 12.20 -36.86 28.20
C SER A 102 11.26 -36.21 27.21
N PHE A 103 11.55 -34.96 26.87
CA PHE A 103 10.91 -34.24 25.78
C PHE A 103 11.16 -34.98 24.45
N PRO A 104 10.11 -35.26 23.64
CA PRO A 104 10.21 -36.15 22.48
C PRO A 104 11.09 -35.55 21.40
N SER A 105 12.02 -36.34 20.83
CA SER A 105 13.04 -35.84 19.89
C SER A 105 12.50 -35.31 18.54
N SER A 106 11.27 -35.67 18.20
CA SER A 106 10.53 -35.20 17.04
C SER A 106 9.10 -34.82 17.46
N LEU A 107 8.76 -33.54 17.32
CA LEU A 107 7.43 -33.03 17.67
C LEU A 107 6.88 -32.20 16.51
N SER A 108 5.80 -32.66 15.90
CA SER A 108 5.06 -31.85 14.92
C SER A 108 4.29 -30.76 15.65
N THR A 109 4.64 -29.50 15.38
CA THR A 109 3.96 -28.32 15.93
C THR A 109 2.81 -27.83 15.06
N ARG A 110 2.58 -28.45 13.90
CA ARG A 110 1.51 -28.09 12.96
C ARG A 110 0.15 -28.24 13.65
N GLY A 111 -0.57 -27.12 13.80
CA GLY A 111 -1.87 -27.05 14.48
C GLY A 111 -1.80 -27.06 16.02
N SER A 112 -0.61 -27.07 16.61
CA SER A 112 -0.42 -27.00 18.06
C SER A 112 -0.73 -25.60 18.59
N ARG A 113 -1.29 -25.51 19.80
CA ARG A 113 -1.57 -24.24 20.49
C ARG A 113 -0.73 -24.15 21.76
N VAL A 114 0.15 -23.15 21.81
CA VAL A 114 0.91 -22.81 23.02
C VAL A 114 0.06 -21.85 23.85
N TYR A 115 -0.23 -22.22 25.08
CA TYR A 115 -0.91 -21.36 26.03
C TYR A 115 0.10 -20.81 27.00
N ILE A 116 0.11 -19.50 27.14
CA ILE A 116 0.87 -18.86 28.19
C ILE A 116 -0.08 -17.99 29.00
N GLY A 117 -0.03 -18.16 30.30
CA GLY A 117 -0.99 -17.59 31.21
C GLY A 117 -0.73 -18.08 32.63
N THR A 118 -1.47 -17.53 33.57
CA THR A 118 -1.25 -17.82 34.99
C THR A 118 -2.22 -18.83 35.55
N ARG A 119 -1.78 -19.49 36.62
CA ARG A 119 -2.51 -20.60 37.23
C ARG A 119 -3.74 -20.04 37.93
N ARG A 120 -4.90 -20.28 37.29
CA ARG A 120 -6.31 -20.12 37.73
C ARG A 120 -7.11 -19.21 36.78
N ARG A 121 -7.91 -19.89 35.95
CA ARG A 121 -9.19 -19.48 35.34
C ARG A 121 -9.24 -18.57 34.11
N TRP A 122 -8.13 -18.10 33.52
CA TRP A 122 -8.23 -17.33 32.27
C TRP A 122 -7.21 -17.80 31.23
N ARG A 123 -7.66 -18.64 30.28
CA ARG A 123 -6.87 -18.96 29.07
C ARG A 123 -6.88 -17.71 28.17
N GLY A 124 -5.71 -17.31 27.67
CA GLY A 124 -5.57 -16.22 26.68
C GLY A 124 -5.23 -14.83 27.23
N ARG A 125 -4.86 -14.70 28.51
CA ARG A 125 -4.30 -13.45 29.07
C ARG A 125 -3.13 -13.77 30.00
N PHE A 126 -2.01 -13.08 29.81
CA PHE A 126 -0.90 -13.06 30.75
C PHE A 126 -1.27 -12.19 31.94
N THR A 127 -1.17 -12.71 33.16
CA THR A 127 -1.37 -11.90 34.37
C THR A 127 -0.59 -12.53 35.51
N VAL A 128 0.65 -12.11 35.78
CA VAL A 128 1.37 -12.61 36.96
C VAL A 128 0.56 -12.32 38.22
N ILE A 129 0.15 -13.38 38.91
CA ILE A 129 -0.60 -13.29 40.16
C ILE A 129 0.44 -13.26 41.28
N GLN A 130 0.59 -12.11 41.91
CA GLN A 130 1.18 -12.01 43.23
C GLN A 130 0.19 -12.60 44.25
N THR A 131 0.67 -13.41 45.18
CA THR A 131 -0.14 -13.87 46.31
C THR A 131 -0.60 -12.68 47.12
N CYS A 132 -1.91 -12.43 47.15
CA CYS A 132 -2.52 -11.33 47.88
C CYS A 132 -2.65 -11.70 49.37
N SER A 133 -1.92 -11.01 50.24
CA SER A 133 -2.37 -10.79 51.61
C SER A 133 -3.33 -9.61 51.61
N HIS A 134 -4.61 -9.89 51.88
CA HIS A 134 -5.72 -8.99 52.20
C HIS A 134 -5.73 -7.58 51.59
N TRP A 135 -6.71 -7.37 50.69
CA TRP A 135 -7.26 -6.07 50.26
C TRP A 135 -6.24 -5.05 49.73
N SER A 136 -5.79 -5.23 48.47
CA SER A 136 -5.38 -4.14 47.57
C SER A 136 -5.14 -4.63 46.13
N PHE A 137 -5.24 -3.69 45.19
CA PHE A 137 -5.25 -3.83 43.72
C PHE A 137 -4.25 -4.84 43.13
N CYS A 138 -4.72 -5.69 42.20
CA CYS A 138 -3.86 -6.51 41.33
C CYS A 138 -3.25 -5.67 40.20
N VAL A 139 -1.93 -5.73 40.04
CA VAL A 139 -1.24 -5.08 38.91
C VAL A 139 -0.98 -6.12 37.80
N LYS A 140 -1.22 -5.72 36.55
CA LYS A 140 -1.08 -6.59 35.36
C LYS A 140 0.33 -6.46 34.80
N GLY A 141 1.08 -7.57 34.77
CA GLY A 141 2.28 -7.73 33.94
C GLY A 141 1.94 -7.75 32.45
N LEU A 142 2.46 -6.86 31.60
CA LEU A 142 2.35 -6.98 30.13
C LEU A 142 3.57 -7.67 29.49
N MET A 143 3.44 -8.27 28.31
CA MET A 143 4.56 -8.88 27.59
C MET A 143 4.89 -8.10 26.33
N ARG A 144 6.17 -7.76 26.15
CA ARG A 144 6.61 -7.04 24.94
C ARG A 144 6.83 -7.95 23.74
N GLN A 145 7.45 -9.11 23.95
CA GLN A 145 7.88 -10.00 22.87
C GLN A 145 7.98 -11.44 23.37
N LEU A 146 7.61 -12.39 22.53
CA LEU A 146 7.74 -13.83 22.75
C LEU A 146 8.40 -14.43 21.51
N VAL A 147 9.57 -15.04 21.65
CA VAL A 147 10.22 -15.71 20.52
C VAL A 147 10.32 -17.20 20.79
N LEU A 148 9.78 -18.00 19.87
CA LEU A 148 9.91 -19.46 19.88
C LEU A 148 10.99 -19.85 18.85
N LEU A 149 12.15 -20.30 19.33
CA LEU A 149 13.27 -20.76 18.50
C LEU A 149 13.40 -22.29 18.57
N PRO A 150 13.24 -23.01 17.46
CA PRO A 150 13.55 -24.42 17.45
C PRO A 150 15.06 -24.68 17.51
N GLY A 151 15.46 -25.73 18.26
CA GLY A 151 16.75 -26.40 18.07
C GLY A 151 18.00 -25.83 18.76
N SER A 152 17.90 -24.82 19.64
CA SER A 152 19.05 -24.45 20.50
C SER A 152 18.63 -23.62 21.72
N ASP A 153 19.36 -23.77 22.83
CA ASP A 153 19.31 -22.83 23.96
C ASP A 153 19.75 -21.44 23.46
N ALA A 154 18.89 -20.44 23.62
CA ALA A 154 19.14 -19.09 23.16
C ALA A 154 20.02 -18.27 24.12
N THR A 155 20.29 -18.79 25.33
CA THR A 155 21.11 -18.12 26.34
C THR A 155 22.46 -17.63 25.78
N PRO A 156 23.25 -18.42 25.03
CA PRO A 156 24.54 -17.96 24.48
C PRO A 156 24.42 -16.84 23.45
N ARG A 157 23.25 -16.69 22.81
CA ARG A 157 22.97 -15.63 21.83
C ARG A 157 22.44 -14.36 22.47
N LEU A 158 21.69 -14.49 23.56
CA LEU A 158 21.06 -13.39 24.27
C LEU A 158 21.98 -12.81 25.37
N CYS A 159 22.97 -13.58 25.82
CA CYS A 159 23.80 -13.24 26.99
C CYS A 159 25.31 -13.27 26.72
N PRO A 160 25.87 -12.44 25.81
CA PRO A 160 27.31 -12.40 25.59
C PRO A 160 28.04 -11.49 26.60
N THR A 161 28.34 -12.01 27.79
CA THR A 161 29.39 -11.54 28.73
C THR A 161 29.36 -10.06 29.20
N SER A 162 30.29 -9.70 30.08
CA SER A 162 30.13 -8.87 31.30
C SER A 162 29.91 -7.35 31.16
N ASP A 163 29.46 -6.84 30.02
CA ASP A 163 28.97 -5.45 29.88
C ASP A 163 27.81 -5.38 28.87
N PRO A 164 26.56 -5.64 29.32
CA PRO A 164 25.42 -5.75 28.41
C PRO A 164 24.85 -4.37 28.08
N SER A 165 25.28 -3.79 26.96
CA SER A 165 24.37 -2.94 26.19
C SER A 165 23.33 -3.84 25.54
N LEU A 166 22.05 -3.48 25.69
CA LEU A 166 20.90 -4.19 25.14
C LEU A 166 21.23 -4.80 23.79
N ALA A 167 21.16 -6.13 23.68
CA ALA A 167 21.13 -6.82 22.39
C ALA A 167 19.81 -6.43 21.70
N GLU A 168 19.80 -5.24 21.09
CA GLU A 168 18.75 -4.74 20.23
C GLU A 168 18.69 -5.62 19.00
N LEU A 169 17.73 -6.54 18.96
CA LEU A 169 17.17 -6.97 17.69
C LEU A 169 16.41 -5.77 17.10
N SER A 170 17.17 -4.95 16.36
CA SER A 170 16.74 -3.91 15.41
C SER A 170 15.54 -3.06 15.85
N VAL A 171 15.79 -2.05 16.69
CA VAL A 171 14.87 -0.92 16.89
C VAL A 171 15.21 0.19 15.89
N PRO A 172 14.24 0.78 15.16
CA PRO A 172 14.49 1.88 14.24
C PRO A 172 15.12 3.09 14.93
N ASN A 173 16.11 3.72 14.28
CA ASN A 173 16.92 4.83 14.82
C ASN A 173 16.11 6.06 15.26
N VAL A 174 14.84 6.19 14.85
CA VAL A 174 13.96 7.31 15.21
C VAL A 174 13.64 7.37 16.72
N LEU A 175 13.81 6.25 17.44
CA LEU A 175 13.55 6.15 18.88
C LEU A 175 14.82 6.36 19.75
N LYS A 176 15.97 6.68 19.13
CA LYS A 176 17.26 6.87 19.81
C LYS A 176 17.60 8.33 20.14
N SER A 177 16.70 9.29 19.91
CA SER A 177 16.94 10.68 20.30
C SER A 177 16.73 10.89 21.81
N THR A 178 17.76 11.43 22.45
CA THR A 178 17.91 11.73 23.89
C THR A 178 16.86 12.75 24.38
N PRO A 179 16.49 12.76 25.67
CA PRO A 179 15.32 13.48 26.17
C PRO A 179 15.56 15.00 26.29
N LEU A 180 14.66 15.78 25.71
CA LEU A 180 14.51 17.20 26.01
C LEU A 180 13.98 17.40 27.45
N GLN A 181 14.51 18.42 28.12
CA GLN A 181 14.10 18.84 29.47
C GLN A 181 12.62 19.24 29.54
N PRO A 182 12.00 19.15 30.73
CA PRO A 182 10.57 19.35 30.91
C PRO A 182 10.24 20.83 31.05
N ASP A 183 9.70 21.45 30.00
CA ASP A 183 8.86 22.63 30.16
C ASP A 183 7.39 22.20 30.27
N GLN A 184 6.72 22.81 31.24
CA GLN A 184 5.38 22.48 31.68
C GLN A 184 4.34 22.82 30.62
N GLU A 185 3.84 21.80 29.93
CA GLU A 185 2.47 21.73 29.44
C GLU A 185 2.13 20.25 29.23
N GLY A 186 1.12 19.75 29.92
CA GLY A 186 0.81 18.32 29.95
C GLY A 186 0.51 17.78 28.54
N PRO A 187 1.05 16.60 28.16
CA PRO A 187 0.75 16.02 26.87
C PRO A 187 -0.72 15.61 26.83
N ILE A 188 -1.48 16.28 25.97
CA ILE A 188 -2.75 15.81 25.45
C ILE A 188 -2.46 14.46 24.80
N TYR A 189 -3.04 13.39 25.34
CA TYR A 189 -2.98 12.07 24.72
C TYR A 189 -3.57 12.18 23.31
N PRO A 190 -2.83 11.84 22.23
CA PRO A 190 -3.42 11.81 20.91
C PRO A 190 -4.56 10.79 20.92
N TYR A 191 -5.72 11.25 20.47
CA TYR A 191 -6.87 10.40 20.11
C TYR A 191 -6.38 9.18 19.32
N GLY A 192 -7.06 8.04 19.48
CA GLY A 192 -6.76 6.81 18.74
C GLY A 192 -6.52 7.12 17.27
N LYS A 193 -5.43 6.59 16.71
CA LYS A 193 -5.10 6.81 15.30
C LYS A 193 -6.27 6.32 14.46
N GLU A 194 -6.70 7.15 13.52
CA GLU A 194 -7.79 6.87 12.59
C GLU A 194 -7.54 5.54 11.85
N ARG A 195 -8.55 4.67 11.79
CA ARG A 195 -8.48 3.38 11.07
C ARG A 195 -9.73 3.18 10.23
N LEU A 196 -9.59 2.47 9.11
CA LEU A 196 -10.74 2.13 8.26
C LEU A 196 -11.62 1.09 8.95
N ASP A 197 -12.89 1.40 9.16
CA ASP A 197 -13.91 0.46 9.62
C ASP A 197 -14.50 -0.29 8.42
N TYR A 198 -15.16 0.46 7.54
CA TYR A 198 -15.82 -0.06 6.34
C TYR A 198 -15.91 1.01 5.25
N VAL A 199 -16.20 0.55 4.04
CA VAL A 199 -16.44 1.38 2.87
C VAL A 199 -17.95 1.45 2.63
N GLU A 200 -18.51 2.66 2.65
CA GLU A 200 -19.94 2.93 2.49
C GLU A 200 -20.24 3.42 1.07
N ASP A 201 -21.25 2.85 0.39
CA ASP A 201 -21.80 3.44 -0.84
C ASP A 201 -22.43 4.80 -0.51
N TYR A 202 -21.89 5.87 -1.10
CA TYR A 202 -22.24 7.23 -0.72
C TYR A 202 -23.10 7.93 -1.77
N LEU A 203 -22.72 7.84 -3.05
CA LEU A 203 -23.40 8.56 -4.13
C LEU A 203 -23.20 7.89 -5.49
N ASP A 204 -24.29 7.81 -6.25
CA ASP A 204 -24.27 7.55 -7.69
C ASP A 204 -23.96 8.83 -8.48
N LEU A 205 -22.92 8.79 -9.31
CA LEU A 205 -22.51 9.91 -10.16
C LEU A 205 -22.74 9.56 -11.63
N TYR A 206 -23.70 10.25 -12.25
CA TYR A 206 -23.97 10.12 -13.68
C TYR A 206 -23.17 11.13 -14.48
N THR A 207 -22.25 10.64 -15.29
CA THR A 207 -21.45 11.45 -16.20
C THR A 207 -22.13 11.55 -17.59
N SER A 208 -21.54 12.33 -18.50
CA SER A 208 -22.11 12.58 -19.84
C SER A 208 -22.26 11.32 -20.69
N SER A 209 -21.37 10.34 -20.54
CA SER A 209 -21.36 9.02 -21.19
C SER A 209 -20.44 8.09 -20.41
N GLU A 210 -20.13 6.89 -20.90
CA GLU A 210 -19.12 6.02 -20.29
C GLU A 210 -17.81 6.78 -20.04
N THR A 211 -17.19 6.50 -18.92
CA THR A 211 -16.02 7.21 -18.41
C THR A 211 -14.85 6.25 -18.32
N PHE A 212 -13.76 6.57 -19.02
CA PHE A 212 -12.55 5.75 -19.04
C PHE A 212 -11.58 6.08 -17.92
N ASP A 213 -11.66 7.28 -17.36
CA ASP A 213 -10.74 7.86 -16.38
C ASP A 213 -11.42 9.05 -15.66
N VAL A 214 -11.05 9.29 -14.40
CA VAL A 214 -11.63 10.33 -13.52
C VAL A 214 -10.57 11.12 -12.73
N GLU A 215 -9.70 11.87 -13.38
CA GLU A 215 -8.76 12.76 -12.68
C GLU A 215 -9.41 13.72 -11.64
N ILE A 216 -9.00 13.60 -10.37
CA ILE A 216 -9.43 14.45 -9.25
C ILE A 216 -8.38 15.52 -8.93
N PHE A 217 -8.77 16.80 -8.92
CA PHE A 217 -7.83 17.90 -8.67
C PHE A 217 -8.44 19.07 -7.92
N SER A 218 -7.60 19.84 -7.23
CA SER A 218 -8.02 21.04 -6.49
C SER A 218 -7.51 22.32 -7.15
N ILE A 219 -8.38 23.31 -7.28
CA ILE A 219 -8.01 24.67 -7.68
C ILE A 219 -8.01 25.55 -6.43
N PRO A 220 -6.88 26.17 -6.06
CA PRO A 220 -6.81 27.06 -4.90
C PRO A 220 -7.90 28.12 -4.93
N SER A 221 -8.59 28.34 -3.81
CA SER A 221 -9.74 29.25 -3.63
C SER A 221 -11.02 28.94 -4.43
N GLU A 222 -10.99 27.98 -5.36
CA GLU A 222 -12.17 27.55 -6.10
C GLU A 222 -12.77 26.26 -5.57
N GLY A 223 -11.95 25.30 -5.12
CA GLY A 223 -12.38 24.05 -4.50
C GLY A 223 -11.90 22.80 -5.24
N LEU A 224 -12.54 21.66 -4.93
CA LEU A 224 -12.24 20.36 -5.52
C LEU A 224 -13.04 20.13 -6.81
N PHE A 225 -12.39 19.58 -7.81
CA PHE A 225 -12.93 19.28 -9.13
C PHE A 225 -12.60 17.84 -9.53
N MET A 226 -13.35 17.36 -10.52
CA MET A 226 -13.14 16.08 -11.19
C MET A 226 -13.26 16.31 -12.70
N ALA A 227 -12.36 15.75 -13.50
CA ALA A 227 -12.50 15.67 -14.95
C ALA A 227 -12.87 14.23 -15.32
N ALA A 228 -13.98 14.03 -16.03
CA ALA A 228 -14.36 12.70 -16.52
C ALA A 228 -13.93 12.54 -17.99
N ALA A 229 -13.07 11.55 -18.28
CA ALA A 229 -12.69 11.19 -19.64
C ALA A 229 -13.84 10.43 -20.32
N ASN A 230 -14.75 11.18 -20.95
CA ASN A 230 -15.97 10.63 -21.53
C ASN A 230 -15.77 10.14 -22.98
N ARG A 231 -16.41 9.01 -23.29
CA ARG A 231 -16.43 8.40 -24.62
C ARG A 231 -17.08 9.31 -25.67
N ASP A 232 -18.24 9.87 -25.35
CA ASP A 232 -19.02 10.66 -26.32
C ASP A 232 -18.31 11.98 -26.66
N SER A 233 -18.28 12.32 -27.94
CA SER A 233 -17.71 13.60 -28.42
C SER A 233 -18.68 14.79 -28.31
N ARG A 234 -19.95 14.55 -27.98
CA ARG A 234 -20.99 15.57 -27.82
C ARG A 234 -21.86 15.22 -26.60
N PRO A 235 -21.76 15.98 -25.49
CA PRO A 235 -21.05 17.25 -25.34
C PRO A 235 -19.52 17.13 -25.22
N GLY A 236 -18.97 15.92 -25.12
CA GLY A 236 -17.56 15.69 -24.78
C GLY A 236 -17.42 15.28 -23.32
N SER A 237 -16.27 15.62 -22.74
CA SER A 237 -15.94 15.40 -21.33
C SER A 237 -16.60 16.43 -20.42
N GLY A 238 -17.02 15.99 -19.24
CA GLY A 238 -17.49 16.87 -18.17
C GLY A 238 -16.40 17.18 -17.16
N ILE A 239 -16.29 18.45 -16.78
CA ILE A 239 -15.61 18.90 -15.56
C ILE A 239 -16.67 19.13 -14.51
N TYR A 240 -16.50 18.55 -13.33
CA TYR A 240 -17.43 18.62 -12.21
C TYR A 240 -16.76 19.30 -11.03
N LYS A 241 -17.55 20.01 -10.22
CA LYS A 241 -17.10 20.69 -9.01
C LYS A 241 -17.77 20.06 -7.80
N TRP A 242 -17.00 19.72 -6.78
CA TRP A 242 -17.54 19.25 -5.52
C TRP A 242 -18.24 20.41 -4.80
N THR A 243 -19.55 20.30 -4.65
CA THR A 243 -20.40 21.31 -4.01
C THR A 243 -21.44 20.61 -3.15
N GLU A 244 -21.62 21.09 -1.92
CA GLU A 244 -22.63 20.57 -0.98
C GLU A 244 -22.55 19.06 -0.69
N GLY A 245 -21.44 18.38 -1.02
CA GLY A 245 -21.25 16.95 -0.81
C GLY A 245 -21.49 16.07 -2.03
N SER A 246 -21.55 16.64 -3.24
CA SER A 246 -21.58 15.89 -4.51
C SER A 246 -20.80 16.60 -5.61
N PHE A 247 -20.38 15.85 -6.64
CA PHE A 247 -19.83 16.41 -7.86
C PHE A 247 -20.96 16.92 -8.77
N GLN A 248 -21.00 18.21 -9.03
CA GLN A 248 -21.97 18.84 -9.93
C GLN A 248 -21.28 19.29 -11.21
N LEU A 249 -21.92 19.06 -12.37
CA LEU A 249 -21.36 19.46 -13.67
C LEU A 249 -21.07 20.97 -13.68
N TYR A 250 -19.81 21.32 -13.93
CA TYR A 250 -19.30 22.68 -13.92
C TYR A 250 -19.03 23.22 -15.34
N GLN A 251 -18.44 22.39 -16.19
CA GLN A 251 -18.10 22.76 -17.56
C GLN A 251 -18.13 21.54 -18.47
N ASN A 252 -18.70 21.68 -19.67
CA ASN A 252 -18.47 20.73 -20.75
C ASN A 252 -17.25 21.14 -21.59
N ILE A 253 -16.42 20.17 -21.94
CA ILE A 253 -15.27 20.32 -22.81
C ILE A 253 -15.44 19.38 -24.00
N SER A 254 -15.41 19.94 -25.21
CA SER A 254 -15.41 19.14 -26.43
C SER A 254 -14.12 18.31 -26.49
N THR A 255 -14.25 17.00 -26.37
CA THR A 255 -13.20 15.99 -26.50
C THR A 255 -13.60 14.97 -27.56
N GLN A 256 -12.69 14.06 -27.91
CA GLN A 256 -12.91 13.04 -28.93
C GLN A 256 -12.50 11.68 -28.38
N GLU A 257 -13.47 10.95 -27.79
CA GLU A 257 -13.20 9.69 -27.09
C GLU A 257 -12.05 9.87 -26.09
N ALA A 258 -12.28 10.72 -25.09
CA ALA A 258 -11.26 11.03 -24.10
C ALA A 258 -10.92 9.76 -23.32
N ARG A 259 -9.64 9.40 -23.27
CA ARG A 259 -9.14 8.20 -22.59
C ARG A 259 -8.63 8.46 -21.19
N ALA A 260 -7.95 9.59 -21.00
CA ALA A 260 -7.44 10.05 -19.73
C ALA A 260 -7.37 11.57 -19.69
N TRP A 261 -7.50 12.12 -18.49
CA TRP A 261 -7.13 13.47 -18.14
C TRP A 261 -5.91 13.46 -17.24
N LYS A 262 -5.04 14.46 -17.38
CA LYS A 262 -4.00 14.72 -16.39
C LYS A 262 -4.03 16.16 -15.92
N HIS A 263 -4.13 16.37 -14.62
CA HIS A 263 -3.98 17.68 -14.01
C HIS A 263 -2.51 17.96 -13.69
N PHE A 264 -2.09 19.21 -13.96
CA PHE A 264 -0.75 19.65 -13.57
C PHE A 264 -0.68 21.15 -13.38
N THR A 265 0.37 21.59 -12.68
CA THR A 265 0.64 23.01 -12.44
C THR A 265 2.03 23.39 -12.92
N ILE A 266 2.18 24.65 -13.31
CA ILE A 266 3.47 25.23 -13.66
C ILE A 266 3.67 26.49 -12.82
N ASP A 267 4.70 26.46 -11.97
CA ASP A 267 5.09 27.60 -11.15
C ASP A 267 5.86 28.63 -11.99
N GLU A 268 5.33 29.85 -12.10
CA GLU A 268 6.10 30.95 -12.65
C GLU A 268 6.78 31.72 -11.51
N LYS A 269 8.12 31.62 -11.43
CA LYS A 269 8.90 32.51 -10.56
C LYS A 269 8.85 33.93 -11.12
N VAL A 270 7.84 34.70 -10.74
CA VAL A 270 7.81 36.13 -11.00
C VAL A 270 8.83 36.79 -10.07
N LYS A 271 9.93 37.31 -10.61
CA LYS A 271 10.83 38.23 -9.88
C LYS A 271 10.04 39.50 -9.54
N LYS A 272 9.31 39.51 -8.43
CA LYS A 272 8.60 40.70 -7.95
C LYS A 272 9.64 41.71 -7.45
N ARG A 273 9.72 42.88 -8.11
CA ARG A 273 10.59 44.02 -7.72
C ARG A 273 10.02 44.83 -6.54
N SER A 274 9.08 44.28 -5.77
CA SER A 274 8.43 44.99 -4.66
C SER A 274 8.28 44.10 -3.44
N TRP A 275 8.90 44.52 -2.34
CA TRP A 275 8.86 43.87 -1.03
C TRP A 275 7.49 44.02 -0.32
N PHE A 276 6.53 44.75 -0.89
CA PHE A 276 5.27 45.10 -0.21
C PHE A 276 4.04 44.25 -0.61
N TRP A 277 4.19 43.29 -1.53
CA TRP A 277 3.13 42.32 -1.88
C TRP A 277 3.67 40.89 -1.91
N SER A 278 4.22 40.44 -0.78
CA SER A 278 4.48 39.01 -0.55
C SER A 278 3.30 38.44 0.25
N SER A 279 2.15 38.24 -0.41
CA SER A 279 1.12 37.35 0.13
C SER A 279 0.15 36.87 -0.95
N LEU A 280 -0.05 35.54 -0.95
CA LEU A 280 -1.10 34.73 -1.56
C LEU A 280 -0.96 34.31 -3.04
N LEU A 281 -0.38 33.11 -3.23
CA LEU A 281 -0.92 31.96 -4.02
C LEU A 281 -1.37 32.17 -5.48
N ARG A 282 -0.99 33.28 -6.13
CA ARG A 282 -1.48 33.66 -7.48
C ARG A 282 -0.45 33.52 -8.61
N ASP A 283 0.59 32.71 -8.43
CA ASP A 283 1.70 32.63 -9.40
C ASP A 283 1.82 31.26 -10.11
N SER A 284 1.04 30.24 -9.72
CA SER A 284 1.01 28.93 -10.39
C SER A 284 -0.09 28.87 -11.45
N GLN A 285 0.26 28.45 -12.66
CA GLN A 285 -0.69 28.20 -13.73
C GLN A 285 -1.21 26.77 -13.64
N ILE A 286 -2.52 26.61 -13.79
CA ILE A 286 -3.22 25.32 -13.68
C ILE A 286 -3.64 24.87 -15.06
N PHE A 287 -3.35 23.61 -15.38
CA PHE A 287 -3.63 23.00 -16.67
C PHE A 287 -4.31 21.64 -16.51
N LEU A 288 -4.98 21.24 -17.59
CA LEU A 288 -5.45 19.89 -17.84
C LEU A 288 -4.97 19.48 -19.23
N VAL A 289 -4.51 18.26 -19.41
CA VAL A 289 -4.30 17.66 -20.74
C VAL A 289 -5.22 16.46 -20.91
N VAL A 290 -5.76 16.29 -22.11
CA VAL A 290 -6.61 15.13 -22.46
C VAL A 290 -5.95 14.26 -23.52
N ALA A 291 -5.94 12.96 -23.27
CA ALA A 291 -5.65 11.93 -24.27
C ALA A 291 -6.91 11.65 -25.11
N ASN A 292 -6.88 11.96 -26.41
CA ASN A 292 -7.96 11.59 -27.34
C ASN A 292 -7.50 10.43 -28.23
N SER A 293 -8.33 9.39 -28.41
CA SER A 293 -7.92 8.15 -29.11
C SER A 293 -8.67 7.82 -30.40
N ARG A 294 -9.28 8.79 -31.08
CA ARG A 294 -10.07 8.53 -32.29
C ARG A 294 -9.22 8.33 -33.53
N GLU A 295 -9.61 7.40 -34.41
CA GLU A 295 -9.05 7.16 -35.76
C GLU A 295 -9.30 8.31 -36.77
N ALA A 296 -8.86 9.52 -36.47
CA ALA A 296 -8.93 10.67 -37.37
C ALA A 296 -7.55 11.29 -37.52
N GLU A 297 -7.04 11.39 -38.76
CA GLU A 297 -5.71 11.94 -39.03
C GLU A 297 -5.79 13.45 -39.34
N PRO A 298 -4.97 14.31 -38.69
CA PRO A 298 -4.06 13.99 -37.59
C PRO A 298 -4.81 13.75 -36.27
N GLU A 299 -4.33 12.80 -35.47
CA GLU A 299 -4.85 12.53 -34.12
C GLU A 299 -4.24 13.54 -33.13
N LEU A 300 -5.07 14.17 -32.29
CA LEU A 300 -4.67 15.34 -31.51
C LEU A 300 -5.10 15.25 -30.04
N SER A 301 -4.14 15.47 -29.14
CA SER A 301 -4.39 15.75 -27.72
C SER A 301 -4.41 17.26 -27.47
N VAL A 302 -5.14 17.69 -26.44
CA VAL A 302 -5.38 19.12 -26.17
C VAL A 302 -5.03 19.46 -24.74
N ILE A 303 -4.24 20.52 -24.56
CA ILE A 303 -3.95 21.13 -23.26
C ILE A 303 -4.91 22.30 -23.06
N TYR A 304 -5.53 22.35 -21.90
CA TYR A 304 -6.39 23.42 -21.43
C TYR A 304 -5.74 24.12 -20.24
N ARG A 305 -5.97 25.43 -20.11
CA ARG A 305 -5.48 26.25 -19.02
C ARG A 305 -6.64 26.88 -18.28
N TRP A 306 -6.56 26.90 -16.94
CA TRP A 306 -7.52 27.61 -16.11
C TRP A 306 -7.47 29.12 -16.36
N ASN A 307 -8.62 29.73 -16.65
CA ASN A 307 -8.75 31.17 -16.78
C ASN A 307 -9.41 31.75 -15.53
N TRP A 308 -8.61 32.43 -14.71
CA TRP A 308 -9.09 33.03 -13.45
C TRP A 308 -10.22 34.04 -13.60
N ARG A 309 -10.27 34.81 -14.70
CA ARG A 309 -11.32 35.82 -14.92
C ARG A 309 -12.66 35.19 -15.30
N ARG A 310 -12.61 34.11 -16.08
CA ARG A 310 -13.80 33.41 -16.55
C ARG A 310 -14.18 32.21 -15.67
N GLN A 311 -13.34 31.88 -14.69
CA GLN A 311 -13.45 30.70 -13.83
C GLN A 311 -13.77 29.45 -14.66
N ARG A 312 -12.95 29.15 -15.66
CA ARG A 312 -13.14 27.97 -16.52
C ARG A 312 -11.87 27.59 -17.26
N PHE A 313 -11.78 26.35 -17.70
CA PHE A 313 -10.72 25.88 -18.58
C PHE A 313 -10.93 26.36 -20.01
N LEU A 314 -9.88 26.88 -20.62
CA LEU A 314 -9.82 27.30 -22.03
C LEU A 314 -8.69 26.55 -22.73
N ARG A 315 -8.87 26.19 -24.01
CA ARG A 315 -7.82 25.56 -24.81
C ARG A 315 -6.56 26.44 -24.83
N HIS A 316 -5.41 25.81 -24.58
CA HIS A 316 -4.09 26.44 -24.50
C HIS A 316 -3.18 25.98 -25.64
N GLN A 317 -3.07 24.67 -25.84
CA GLN A 317 -2.18 24.08 -26.84
C GLN A 317 -2.79 22.79 -27.41
N THR A 318 -2.33 22.38 -28.59
CA THR A 318 -2.66 21.08 -29.18
C THR A 318 -1.39 20.40 -29.64
N LEU A 319 -1.32 19.09 -29.39
CA LEU A 319 -0.18 18.24 -29.64
C LEU A 319 -0.64 17.09 -30.53
N GLU A 320 0.14 16.79 -31.57
CA GLU A 320 -0.07 15.59 -32.37
C GLU A 320 0.31 14.36 -31.55
N THR A 321 -0.58 13.39 -31.52
CA THR A 321 -0.46 12.14 -30.77
C THR A 321 -0.93 10.96 -31.62
N HIS A 322 -0.77 9.73 -31.13
CA HIS A 322 -1.17 8.53 -31.87
C HIS A 322 -1.99 7.60 -30.98
N SER A 323 -3.31 7.65 -31.14
CA SER A 323 -4.30 6.98 -30.30
C SER A 323 -3.90 7.12 -28.82
N ALA A 324 -3.76 8.36 -28.33
CA ALA A 324 -3.27 8.62 -26.97
C ALA A 324 -4.20 7.94 -25.95
N VAL A 325 -3.60 7.22 -25.00
CA VAL A 325 -4.34 6.55 -23.92
C VAL A 325 -4.16 7.29 -22.61
N ASP A 326 -2.94 7.73 -22.32
CA ASP A 326 -2.58 8.39 -21.07
C ASP A 326 -1.59 9.57 -21.29
N TRP A 327 -1.56 10.48 -20.32
CA TRP A 327 -0.58 11.54 -20.16
C TRP A 327 -0.04 11.58 -18.74
N GLU A 328 1.29 11.56 -18.58
CA GLU A 328 1.92 11.75 -17.28
C GLU A 328 2.62 13.11 -17.18
N ALA A 329 2.51 13.77 -16.03
CA ALA A 329 2.97 15.13 -15.82
C ALA A 329 3.90 15.24 -14.63
N PHE A 330 5.16 15.60 -14.90
CA PHE A 330 6.21 15.54 -13.88
C PHE A 330 7.17 16.72 -13.96
N SER A 331 8.02 16.85 -12.93
CA SER A 331 9.05 17.87 -12.89
C SER A 331 10.40 17.31 -12.47
N ILE A 332 11.45 17.78 -13.15
CA ILE A 332 12.84 17.42 -12.86
C ILE A 332 13.66 18.71 -12.82
N HIS A 333 14.34 18.96 -11.71
CA HIS A 333 15.20 20.14 -11.52
C HIS A 333 14.52 21.49 -11.89
N ASN A 334 13.27 21.71 -11.44
CA ASN A 334 12.43 22.87 -11.77
C ASN A 334 12.03 23.04 -13.25
N HIS A 335 12.17 22.00 -14.06
CA HIS A 335 11.58 21.97 -15.40
C HIS A 335 10.33 21.09 -15.39
N SER A 336 9.25 21.56 -15.98
CA SER A 336 8.00 20.80 -16.15
C SER A 336 8.02 20.04 -17.47
N PHE A 337 7.56 18.79 -17.41
CA PHE A 337 7.48 17.89 -18.55
C PHE A 337 6.10 17.23 -18.63
N LEU A 338 5.77 16.77 -19.82
CA LEU A 338 4.64 15.88 -20.08
C LEU A 338 5.15 14.70 -20.91
N VAL A 339 4.64 13.51 -20.68
CA VAL A 339 4.84 12.35 -21.57
C VAL A 339 3.50 11.77 -21.98
N VAL A 340 3.38 11.36 -23.24
CA VAL A 340 2.16 10.73 -23.78
C VAL A 340 2.36 9.24 -24.01
N ALA A 341 1.40 8.43 -23.62
CA ALA A 341 1.28 7.03 -24.01
C ALA A 341 0.62 6.93 -25.41
N ASN A 342 1.45 6.82 -26.43
CA ASN A 342 1.01 6.60 -27.81
C ASN A 342 0.78 5.10 -28.06
N HIS A 343 -0.49 4.71 -28.21
CA HIS A 343 -0.86 3.30 -28.30
C HIS A 343 -0.71 2.72 -29.71
N ARG A 344 -1.11 3.47 -30.74
CA ARG A 344 -1.13 2.98 -32.12
C ARG A 344 -1.20 4.14 -33.10
N ARG A 345 -0.46 4.05 -34.19
CA ARG A 345 -0.55 4.99 -35.31
C ARG A 345 -1.68 4.57 -36.25
N ALA A 346 -2.67 5.44 -36.46
CA ALA A 346 -3.86 5.10 -37.24
C ALA A 346 -3.55 4.74 -38.71
N ARG A 347 -2.65 5.48 -39.37
CA ARG A 347 -2.25 5.24 -40.78
C ARG A 347 -1.94 3.79 -41.15
N ASP A 348 -1.19 3.07 -40.32
CA ASP A 348 -0.70 1.72 -40.62
C ASP A 348 -1.00 0.70 -39.49
N SER A 349 -1.77 1.12 -38.48
CA SER A 349 -2.07 0.32 -37.29
C SER A 349 -0.83 -0.20 -36.55
N ASN A 350 0.31 0.47 -36.68
CA ASN A 350 1.53 0.08 -35.99
C ASN A 350 1.42 0.44 -34.49
N HIS A 351 1.57 -0.55 -33.62
CA HIS A 351 1.61 -0.39 -32.16
C HIS A 351 3.04 -0.14 -31.63
N ASN A 352 4.07 -0.43 -32.42
CA ASN A 352 5.47 -0.21 -32.05
C ASN A 352 5.91 1.17 -32.54
N ILE A 353 5.53 2.19 -31.78
CA ILE A 353 5.74 3.60 -32.09
C ILE A 353 6.35 4.31 -30.88
N HIS A 354 6.84 5.53 -31.11
CA HIS A 354 7.42 6.32 -30.04
C HIS A 354 6.35 7.01 -29.20
N SER A 355 6.53 6.95 -27.89
CA SER A 355 5.97 7.91 -26.95
C SER A 355 6.85 9.17 -26.92
N VAL A 356 6.26 10.33 -26.66
CA VAL A 356 6.93 11.62 -26.78
C VAL A 356 6.94 12.32 -25.43
N ILE A 357 8.12 12.76 -25.00
CA ILE A 357 8.31 13.63 -23.83
C ILE A 357 8.42 15.07 -24.32
N TYR A 358 7.57 15.93 -23.79
CA TYR A 358 7.57 17.35 -24.02
C TYR A 358 8.12 18.10 -22.80
N LYS A 359 8.82 19.21 -23.04
CA LYS A 359 9.33 20.11 -22.02
C LYS A 359 8.65 21.46 -22.14
N TRP A 360 8.25 22.03 -21.01
CA TRP A 360 7.73 23.38 -20.95
C TRP A 360 8.80 24.42 -21.29
N ASN A 361 8.53 25.26 -22.28
CA ASN A 361 9.36 26.40 -22.61
C ASN A 361 8.78 27.67 -21.97
N PRO A 362 9.48 28.28 -20.98
CA PRO A 362 8.97 29.44 -20.25
C PRO A 362 8.91 30.71 -21.09
N ASN A 363 9.57 30.77 -22.25
CA ASN A 363 9.55 31.92 -23.15
C ASN A 363 8.34 31.88 -24.08
N THR A 364 8.09 30.71 -24.70
CA THR A 364 6.98 30.52 -25.64
C THR A 364 5.67 30.20 -24.91
N LYS A 365 5.74 29.75 -23.65
CA LYS A 365 4.60 29.24 -22.86
C LYS A 365 3.92 28.05 -23.51
N LEU A 366 4.72 27.21 -24.17
CA LEU A 366 4.28 26.00 -24.87
C LEU A 366 5.13 24.80 -24.44
N PHE A 367 4.55 23.62 -24.54
CA PHE A 367 5.26 22.36 -24.48
C PHE A 367 5.90 22.04 -25.83
N GLU A 368 7.19 21.77 -25.83
CA GLU A 368 8.00 21.49 -27.02
C GLU A 368 8.61 20.09 -26.89
N VAL A 369 8.76 19.36 -28.01
CA VAL A 369 9.33 18.01 -27.99
C VAL A 369 10.75 18.04 -27.40
N ASN A 370 10.99 17.21 -26.40
CA ASN A 370 12.27 17.10 -25.69
C ASN A 370 12.98 15.78 -25.99
N GLN A 371 12.25 14.68 -25.95
CA GLN A 371 12.79 13.33 -26.17
C GLN A 371 11.69 12.40 -26.70
N THR A 372 12.08 11.36 -27.42
CA THR A 372 11.19 10.23 -27.77
C THR A 372 11.70 8.94 -27.15
N LEU A 373 10.77 8.07 -26.74
CA LEU A 373 11.06 6.75 -26.19
C LEU A 373 10.32 5.68 -27.00
N SER A 374 11.01 4.60 -27.36
CA SER A 374 10.39 3.47 -28.06
C SER A 374 9.44 2.73 -27.13
N THR A 375 8.20 2.55 -27.57
CA THR A 375 7.15 1.87 -26.79
C THR A 375 6.36 0.91 -27.68
N SER A 376 5.64 -0.02 -27.06
CA SER A 376 4.85 -1.04 -27.75
C SER A 376 3.45 -1.05 -27.17
N GLY A 377 2.52 -0.38 -27.85
CA GLY A 377 1.14 -0.23 -27.40
C GLY A 377 1.07 0.39 -26.01
N ALA A 378 1.78 1.52 -25.81
CA ALA A 378 1.83 2.20 -24.52
C ALA A 378 0.40 2.51 -24.04
N TYR A 379 0.14 2.20 -22.78
CA TYR A 379 -1.16 2.41 -22.16
C TYR A 379 -1.10 3.44 -21.05
N ASP A 380 -0.01 3.43 -20.29
CA ASP A 380 0.19 4.25 -19.11
C ASP A 380 1.68 4.62 -18.98
N TRP A 381 1.92 5.79 -18.39
CA TRP A 381 3.21 6.25 -17.93
C TRP A 381 3.11 6.65 -16.46
N GLU A 382 4.06 6.22 -15.65
CA GLU A 382 4.12 6.63 -14.25
C GLU A 382 5.49 7.23 -13.92
N PHE A 383 5.47 8.39 -13.26
CA PHE A 383 6.67 9.11 -12.84
C PHE A 383 6.92 8.97 -11.35
N PHE A 384 8.15 8.61 -10.99
CA PHE A 384 8.51 8.52 -9.58
C PHE A 384 9.95 8.91 -9.29
N THR A 385 10.24 9.12 -8.00
CA THR A 385 11.57 9.46 -7.52
C THR A 385 12.00 8.54 -6.39
N VAL A 386 13.27 8.13 -6.43
CA VAL A 386 13.89 7.37 -5.35
C VAL A 386 15.20 8.05 -4.98
N GLY A 387 15.19 8.70 -3.80
CA GLY A 387 16.31 9.56 -3.40
C GLY A 387 16.53 10.69 -4.42
N PRO A 388 17.75 10.88 -4.96
CA PRO A 388 18.04 11.92 -5.95
C PRO A 388 17.72 11.49 -7.40
N TYR A 389 17.27 10.26 -7.63
CA TYR A 389 17.05 9.72 -8.97
C TYR A 389 15.60 9.88 -9.38
N HIS A 390 15.40 10.22 -10.65
CA HIS A 390 14.09 10.37 -11.28
C HIS A 390 13.88 9.25 -12.28
N PHE A 391 12.69 8.65 -12.27
CA PHE A 391 12.35 7.51 -13.10
C PHE A 391 11.03 7.73 -13.82
N LEU A 392 10.87 7.03 -14.93
CA LEU A 392 9.60 6.82 -15.61
C LEU A 392 9.43 5.33 -15.84
N VAL A 393 8.22 4.81 -15.70
CA VAL A 393 7.88 3.46 -16.14
C VAL A 393 6.75 3.54 -17.15
N VAL A 394 6.81 2.71 -18.20
CA VAL A 394 5.74 2.58 -19.19
C VAL A 394 5.06 1.22 -19.08
N ALA A 395 3.72 1.23 -19.13
CA ALA A 395 2.93 0.04 -19.36
C ALA A 395 2.87 -0.28 -20.87
N ASN A 396 3.71 -1.21 -21.33
CA ASN A 396 3.63 -1.71 -22.70
C ASN A 396 2.59 -2.83 -22.78
N THR A 397 1.42 -2.56 -23.35
CA THR A 397 0.32 -3.54 -23.42
C THR A 397 0.46 -4.53 -24.55
N PHE A 398 0.78 -4.08 -25.76
CA PHE A 398 0.59 -4.87 -26.99
C PHE A 398 1.52 -4.43 -28.12
N ASP A 399 2.21 -5.36 -28.76
CA ASP A 399 3.20 -5.10 -29.82
C ASP A 399 2.63 -5.29 -31.25
N GLY A 400 1.32 -5.45 -31.39
CA GLY A 400 0.68 -5.83 -32.65
C GLY A 400 0.46 -7.34 -32.83
N HIS A 401 1.08 -8.18 -31.98
CA HIS A 401 1.01 -9.65 -32.08
C HIS A 401 0.63 -10.32 -30.75
N THR A 402 1.19 -9.87 -29.64
CA THR A 402 1.00 -10.47 -28.31
C THR A 402 0.90 -9.40 -27.22
N THR A 403 0.26 -9.74 -26.11
CA THR A 403 0.27 -8.91 -24.89
C THR A 403 1.36 -9.31 -23.91
N ALA A 404 2.14 -10.36 -24.20
CA ALA A 404 3.32 -10.72 -23.41
C ALA A 404 4.52 -9.82 -23.75
N VAL A 405 4.40 -8.53 -23.47
CA VAL A 405 5.37 -7.49 -23.79
C VAL A 405 6.08 -7.04 -22.51
N SER A 406 7.38 -6.75 -22.60
CA SER A 406 8.12 -6.16 -21.49
C SER A 406 7.79 -4.68 -21.34
N SER A 407 7.40 -4.29 -20.12
CA SER A 407 7.35 -2.90 -19.69
C SER A 407 8.75 -2.41 -19.34
N THR A 408 9.03 -1.12 -19.53
CA THR A 408 10.37 -0.56 -19.37
C THR A 408 10.37 0.55 -18.33
N ILE A 409 11.29 0.44 -17.38
CA ILE A 409 11.65 1.50 -16.44
C ILE A 409 12.84 2.25 -17.03
N TYR A 410 12.76 3.57 -17.01
CA TYR A 410 13.77 4.51 -17.44
C TYR A 410 14.28 5.32 -16.25
N VAL A 411 15.54 5.71 -16.27
CA VAL A 411 16.18 6.60 -15.30
C VAL A 411 16.67 7.87 -15.99
N TRP A 412 16.51 9.01 -15.35
CA TRP A 412 17.02 10.29 -15.83
C TRP A 412 18.52 10.43 -15.55
N LEU A 413 19.33 10.42 -16.61
CA LEU A 413 20.79 10.55 -16.55
C LEU A 413 21.25 11.50 -17.65
N ASP A 414 22.16 12.42 -17.31
CA ASP A 414 22.78 13.36 -18.26
C ASP A 414 21.78 14.19 -19.10
N GLY A 415 20.62 14.50 -18.52
CA GLY A 415 19.62 15.34 -19.17
C GLY A 415 18.62 14.61 -20.07
N CYS A 416 18.61 13.28 -20.07
CA CYS A 416 17.63 12.46 -20.79
C CYS A 416 17.26 11.19 -20.02
N PHE A 417 16.15 10.56 -20.40
CA PHE A 417 15.76 9.24 -19.89
C PHE A 417 16.51 8.13 -20.64
N GLN A 418 17.10 7.21 -19.89
CA GLN A 418 17.80 6.03 -20.40
C GLN A 418 17.19 4.77 -19.77
N THR A 419 17.18 3.65 -20.50
CA THR A 419 16.62 2.39 -19.97
C THR A 419 17.36 1.95 -18.71
N PHE A 420 16.60 1.71 -17.65
CA PHE A 420 17.08 1.22 -16.36
C PHE A 420 16.84 -0.28 -16.21
N GLN A 421 15.60 -0.72 -16.43
CA GLN A 421 15.20 -2.11 -16.24
C GLN A 421 14.03 -2.47 -17.16
N ASN A 422 14.01 -3.69 -17.68
CA ASN A 422 12.84 -4.26 -18.35
C ASN A 422 12.17 -5.28 -17.43
N ILE A 423 10.85 -5.21 -17.32
CA ILE A 423 10.03 -6.13 -16.53
C ILE A 423 9.05 -6.82 -17.48
N GLN A 424 9.10 -8.15 -17.53
CA GLN A 424 8.14 -8.90 -18.33
C GLN A 424 6.75 -8.77 -17.73
N THR A 425 5.83 -8.20 -18.51
CA THR A 425 4.43 -7.99 -18.15
C THR A 425 3.50 -8.72 -19.11
N VAL A 426 2.20 -8.74 -18.80
CA VAL A 426 1.19 -9.39 -19.64
C VAL A 426 -0.01 -8.47 -19.77
N GLY A 427 -0.06 -7.72 -20.86
CA GLY A 427 -1.09 -6.71 -21.10
C GLY A 427 -1.07 -5.65 -20.01
N ALA A 428 0.10 -5.15 -19.64
CA ALA A 428 0.23 -4.08 -18.64
C ALA A 428 -0.59 -2.88 -19.08
N THR A 429 -1.52 -2.44 -18.26
CA THR A 429 -2.36 -1.26 -18.52
C THR A 429 -2.06 -0.10 -17.58
N ASP A 430 -1.48 -0.37 -16.42
CA ASP A 430 -1.24 0.64 -15.40
C ASP A 430 -0.05 0.24 -14.52
N TRP A 431 0.67 1.25 -14.03
CA TRP A 431 1.73 1.18 -13.03
C TRP A 431 1.45 2.14 -11.88
N GLU A 432 1.25 1.60 -10.68
CA GLU A 432 1.03 2.42 -9.49
C GLU A 432 2.27 2.43 -8.58
N THR A 433 2.72 3.62 -8.16
CA THR A 433 3.88 3.78 -7.28
C THR A 433 3.50 4.09 -5.84
N PHE A 434 4.13 3.42 -4.88
CA PHE A 434 3.89 3.73 -3.47
C PHE A 434 5.05 3.38 -2.55
N HIS A 435 5.05 3.99 -1.37
CA HIS A 435 6.06 3.78 -0.34
C HIS A 435 5.42 3.34 0.98
N ILE A 436 6.05 2.36 1.63
CA ILE A 436 5.61 1.86 2.93
C ILE A 436 6.84 1.67 3.80
N ASP A 437 6.89 2.37 4.94
CA ASP A 437 7.95 2.24 5.95
C ASP A 437 9.38 2.35 5.38
N GLY A 438 9.59 3.26 4.42
CA GLY A 438 10.89 3.48 3.76
C GLY A 438 11.24 2.48 2.65
N ARG A 439 10.34 1.55 2.33
CA ARG A 439 10.43 0.63 1.18
C ARG A 439 9.65 1.22 0.01
N PHE A 440 10.14 1.01 -1.21
CA PHE A 440 9.57 1.56 -2.43
C PHE A 440 9.03 0.42 -3.31
N PHE A 441 7.81 0.58 -3.82
CA PHE A 441 7.10 -0.44 -4.56
C PHE A 441 6.50 0.09 -5.87
N LEU A 442 6.29 -0.84 -6.80
CA LEU A 442 5.54 -0.64 -8.04
C LEU A 442 4.51 -1.76 -8.17
N ALA A 443 3.23 -1.45 -8.38
CA ALA A 443 2.23 -2.44 -8.76
C ALA A 443 1.93 -2.33 -10.25
N VAL A 444 1.91 -3.45 -10.97
CA VAL A 444 1.43 -3.47 -12.36
C VAL A 444 0.05 -4.08 -12.44
N ALA A 445 -0.86 -3.44 -13.18
CA ALA A 445 -2.13 -4.02 -13.60
C ALA A 445 -1.92 -4.84 -14.87
N ASN A 446 -2.02 -6.18 -14.76
CA ASN A 446 -1.97 -7.06 -15.92
C ASN A 446 -3.40 -7.39 -16.39
N SER A 447 -3.77 -6.91 -17.59
CA SER A 447 -5.16 -6.94 -18.05
C SER A 447 -5.56 -8.23 -18.79
N GLN A 448 -4.76 -8.71 -19.74
CA GLN A 448 -5.13 -9.89 -20.51
C GLN A 448 -3.96 -10.54 -21.22
N LYS A 449 -4.00 -11.86 -21.31
CA LYS A 449 -3.12 -12.67 -22.16
C LYS A 449 -3.86 -13.06 -23.44
N VAL A 450 -3.58 -12.36 -24.53
CA VAL A 450 -4.15 -12.68 -25.85
C VAL A 450 -3.48 -13.93 -26.40
N SER A 451 -4.28 -14.88 -26.88
CA SER A 451 -3.82 -16.12 -27.50
C SER A 451 -4.20 -16.15 -28.98
N SER A 452 -3.27 -16.55 -29.85
CA SER A 452 -3.53 -16.70 -31.28
C SER A 452 -4.19 -18.04 -31.66
N ARG A 453 -4.18 -19.04 -30.76
CA ARG A 453 -4.64 -20.41 -31.03
C ARG A 453 -5.60 -20.97 -29.98
N GLY A 454 -6.21 -20.11 -29.16
CA GLY A 454 -7.13 -20.50 -28.09
C GLY A 454 -7.81 -19.28 -27.44
N PRO A 455 -8.62 -19.47 -26.39
CA PRO A 455 -9.27 -18.36 -25.71
C PRO A 455 -8.24 -17.45 -25.01
N SER A 456 -8.46 -16.14 -25.06
CA SER A 456 -7.69 -15.19 -24.24
C SER A 456 -7.94 -15.43 -22.75
N LEU A 457 -6.93 -15.17 -21.93
CA LEU A 457 -7.05 -15.25 -20.47
C LEU A 457 -7.19 -13.84 -19.90
N TYR A 458 -8.27 -13.63 -19.13
CA TYR A 458 -8.56 -12.35 -18.46
C TYR A 458 -8.30 -12.43 -16.95
N SER A 459 -8.31 -13.64 -16.38
CA SER A 459 -7.94 -13.86 -14.98
C SER A 459 -6.45 -14.21 -14.91
N ILE A 460 -5.61 -13.24 -14.58
CA ILE A 460 -4.15 -13.36 -14.53
C ILE A 460 -3.60 -12.61 -13.31
N ASN A 461 -2.38 -12.95 -12.91
CA ASN A 461 -1.73 -12.26 -11.80
C ASN A 461 -1.28 -10.86 -12.22
N SER A 462 -1.71 -9.86 -11.48
CA SER A 462 -1.00 -8.59 -11.33
C SER A 462 0.12 -8.75 -10.31
N THR A 463 1.15 -7.92 -10.39
CA THR A 463 2.37 -8.13 -9.60
C THR A 463 2.81 -6.83 -8.91
N VAL A 464 3.05 -6.92 -7.61
CA VAL A 464 3.76 -5.90 -6.83
C VAL A 464 5.25 -6.22 -6.85
N TYR A 465 6.06 -5.23 -7.20
CA TYR A 465 7.52 -5.25 -7.18
C TYR A 465 8.03 -4.37 -6.05
N GLU A 466 9.15 -4.74 -5.46
CA GLU A 466 9.87 -3.95 -4.46
C GLU A 466 11.25 -3.57 -5.00
N LEU A 467 11.67 -2.33 -4.78
CA LEU A 467 13.04 -1.93 -5.05
C LEU A 467 14.00 -2.57 -4.04
N ASN A 468 14.86 -3.45 -4.51
CA ASN A 468 15.95 -3.99 -3.71
C ASN A 468 17.12 -2.99 -3.69
N ALA A 469 17.39 -2.40 -2.52
CA ALA A 469 18.45 -1.42 -2.35
C ALA A 469 19.88 -1.98 -2.57
N LEU A 470 20.08 -3.29 -2.39
CA LEU A 470 21.39 -3.93 -2.58
C LEU A 470 21.69 -4.17 -4.05
N THR A 471 20.71 -4.68 -4.80
CA THR A 471 20.86 -4.97 -6.23
C THR A 471 20.52 -3.79 -7.13
N GLN A 472 19.90 -2.75 -6.56
CA GLN A 472 19.40 -1.57 -7.28
C GLN A 472 18.47 -1.97 -8.43
N THR A 473 17.56 -2.90 -8.17
CA THR A 473 16.59 -3.40 -9.15
C THR A 473 15.24 -3.66 -8.50
N PHE A 474 14.18 -3.55 -9.28
CA PHE A 474 12.85 -3.98 -8.88
C PHE A 474 12.75 -5.49 -8.97
N ILE A 475 12.41 -6.12 -7.84
CA ILE A 475 12.21 -7.56 -7.73
C ILE A 475 10.76 -7.85 -7.38
N ARG A 476 10.23 -8.98 -7.86
CA ARG A 476 8.86 -9.40 -7.55
C ARG A 476 8.71 -9.58 -6.04
N PHE A 477 7.75 -8.88 -5.45
CA PHE A 477 7.40 -8.95 -4.04
C PHE A 477 6.17 -9.83 -3.81
N GLN A 478 5.10 -9.60 -4.57
CA GLN A 478 3.84 -10.33 -4.42
C GLN A 478 3.10 -10.43 -5.75
N ASP A 479 2.54 -11.60 -6.05
CA ASP A 479 1.55 -11.75 -7.12
C ASP A 479 0.14 -11.75 -6.52
N ILE A 480 -0.77 -11.03 -7.16
CA ILE A 480 -2.17 -10.92 -6.77
C ILE A 480 -3.02 -11.32 -7.98
N LEU A 481 -3.88 -12.33 -7.81
CA LEU A 481 -4.80 -12.73 -8.88
C LEU A 481 -5.83 -11.62 -9.11
N THR A 482 -5.94 -11.17 -10.36
CA THR A 482 -6.85 -10.10 -10.78
C THR A 482 -7.61 -10.50 -12.03
N HIS A 483 -8.70 -9.77 -12.34
CA HIS A 483 -9.59 -10.05 -13.46
C HIS A 483 -9.63 -8.85 -14.40
N SER A 484 -8.80 -8.91 -15.43
CA SER A 484 -8.51 -7.80 -16.33
C SER A 484 -8.34 -6.51 -15.54
N ALA A 485 -7.31 -6.50 -14.69
CA ALA A 485 -6.91 -5.33 -13.94
C ALA A 485 -6.56 -4.24 -14.96
N VAL A 486 -7.20 -3.09 -14.80
CA VAL A 486 -6.97 -1.93 -15.65
C VAL A 486 -6.27 -0.80 -14.92
N ASP A 487 -6.40 -0.77 -13.60
CA ASP A 487 -5.89 0.29 -12.72
C ASP A 487 -5.66 -0.26 -11.29
N TRP A 488 -4.66 0.30 -10.61
CA TRP A 488 -4.35 0.17 -9.20
C TRP A 488 -4.29 1.55 -8.55
N GLU A 489 -5.01 1.74 -7.45
CA GLU A 489 -4.95 2.99 -6.70
C GLU A 489 -4.44 2.75 -5.28
N PHE A 490 -3.39 3.49 -4.88
CA PHE A 490 -2.84 3.44 -3.52
C PHE A 490 -3.40 4.55 -2.64
N PHE A 491 -3.92 4.17 -1.47
CA PHE A 491 -4.42 5.16 -0.52
C PHE A 491 -4.13 4.79 0.93
N THR A 492 -4.29 5.78 1.81
CA THR A 492 -4.00 5.64 3.23
C THR A 492 -5.18 6.12 4.07
N VAL A 493 -5.42 5.45 5.19
CA VAL A 493 -6.38 5.86 6.22
C VAL A 493 -5.68 5.81 7.56
N GLY A 494 -5.38 6.99 8.10
CA GLY A 494 -4.45 7.13 9.22
C GLY A 494 -3.10 6.46 8.92
N ASP A 495 -2.72 5.50 9.76
CA ASP A 495 -1.47 4.74 9.57
C ASP A 495 -1.61 3.56 8.59
N GLU A 496 -2.83 3.16 8.26
CA GLU A 496 -3.09 1.97 7.44
C GLU A 496 -2.89 2.29 5.95
N LYS A 497 -2.34 1.32 5.22
CA LYS A 497 -1.99 1.43 3.80
C LYS A 497 -2.80 0.43 2.99
N PHE A 498 -3.36 0.88 1.87
CA PHE A 498 -4.28 0.09 1.06
C PHE A 498 -3.94 0.21 -0.42
N LEU A 499 -4.32 -0.82 -1.16
CA LEU A 499 -4.40 -0.81 -2.62
C LEU A 499 -5.83 -1.21 -3.01
N VAL A 500 -6.41 -0.56 -4.01
CA VAL A 500 -7.64 -1.04 -4.66
C VAL A 500 -7.35 -1.36 -6.12
N VAL A 501 -7.92 -2.46 -6.62
CA VAL A 501 -7.81 -2.84 -8.04
C VAL A 501 -9.11 -2.59 -8.77
N ALA A 502 -9.03 -2.00 -9.96
CA ALA A 502 -10.11 -1.99 -10.93
C ALA A 502 -10.15 -3.31 -11.71
N ASN A 503 -10.98 -4.27 -11.27
CA ASN A 503 -11.26 -5.49 -12.03
C ASN A 503 -12.33 -5.20 -13.09
N SER A 504 -11.94 -5.20 -14.38
CA SER A 504 -12.84 -4.77 -15.46
C SER A 504 -13.65 -5.92 -16.09
N HIS A 505 -13.01 -7.08 -16.32
CA HIS A 505 -13.62 -8.20 -17.06
C HIS A 505 -12.98 -9.54 -16.72
N ASP A 506 -13.77 -10.61 -16.55
CA ASP A 506 -13.27 -11.94 -16.16
C ASP A 506 -13.20 -12.95 -17.31
N GLY A 507 -13.60 -12.53 -18.51
CA GLY A 507 -13.77 -13.38 -19.69
C GLY A 507 -15.22 -13.66 -20.06
N SER A 508 -16.15 -13.35 -19.15
CA SER A 508 -17.59 -13.59 -19.31
C SER A 508 -18.46 -12.37 -19.00
N SER A 509 -18.06 -11.55 -18.03
CA SER A 509 -18.87 -10.47 -17.47
C SER A 509 -18.04 -9.25 -17.11
N TYR A 510 -18.65 -8.07 -17.23
CA TYR A 510 -18.12 -6.80 -16.70
C TYR A 510 -18.65 -6.49 -15.29
N SER A 511 -19.57 -7.29 -14.75
CA SER A 511 -20.12 -7.13 -13.40
C SER A 511 -19.24 -7.90 -12.42
N LEU A 512 -18.22 -7.24 -11.88
CA LEU A 512 -17.19 -7.82 -11.04
C LEU A 512 -16.99 -7.02 -9.77
N ASN A 513 -16.38 -7.64 -8.77
CA ASN A 513 -15.94 -6.89 -7.60
C ASN A 513 -14.53 -6.33 -7.83
N SER A 514 -14.38 -5.04 -7.59
CA SER A 514 -13.08 -4.44 -7.25
C SER A 514 -12.72 -4.83 -5.82
N VAL A 515 -11.44 -5.03 -5.54
CA VAL A 515 -10.97 -5.56 -4.25
C VAL A 515 -10.03 -4.55 -3.61
N VAL A 516 -10.29 -4.21 -2.34
CA VAL A 516 -9.39 -3.41 -1.52
C VAL A 516 -8.53 -4.35 -0.71
N TYR A 517 -7.22 -4.20 -0.83
CA TYR A 517 -6.21 -4.90 -0.08
C TYR A 517 -5.58 -3.99 0.96
N ARG A 518 -5.25 -4.56 2.11
CA ARG A 518 -4.58 -3.88 3.21
C ARG A 518 -3.18 -4.43 3.38
N TRP A 519 -2.21 -3.55 3.59
CA TRP A 519 -0.86 -3.92 3.95
C TRP A 519 -0.78 -4.58 5.34
N GLN A 520 -0.12 -5.73 5.42
CA GLN A 520 0.07 -6.53 6.63
C GLN A 520 1.56 -6.90 6.85
N GLY A 521 2.49 -6.05 6.41
CA GLY A 521 3.92 -6.26 6.61
C GLY A 521 4.45 -7.45 5.81
N TYR A 522 4.88 -8.51 6.50
CA TYR A 522 5.45 -9.71 5.86
C TYR A 522 4.43 -10.47 5.00
N GLU A 523 3.13 -10.41 5.36
CA GLU A 523 2.07 -11.03 4.57
C GLU A 523 1.76 -10.26 3.27
N GLY A 524 2.35 -9.06 3.10
CA GLY A 524 2.08 -8.19 1.96
C GLY A 524 0.65 -7.62 2.01
N PHE A 525 0.04 -7.48 0.84
CA PHE A 525 -1.32 -7.00 0.67
C PHE A 525 -2.34 -8.14 0.79
N VAL A 526 -3.27 -8.00 1.74
CA VAL A 526 -4.32 -9.00 2.03
C VAL A 526 -5.69 -8.38 1.76
N PRO A 527 -6.61 -9.05 1.06
CA PRO A 527 -7.93 -8.50 0.75
C PRO A 527 -8.74 -8.25 2.03
N VAL A 528 -9.36 -7.08 2.12
CA VAL A 528 -10.17 -6.64 3.27
C VAL A 528 -11.58 -6.19 2.88
N HIS A 529 -11.77 -5.65 1.67
CA HIS A 529 -13.09 -5.28 1.16
C HIS A 529 -13.27 -5.73 -0.28
N SER A 530 -14.53 -5.94 -0.66
CA SER A 530 -14.95 -6.28 -2.02
C SER A 530 -16.09 -5.35 -2.40
N LEU A 531 -15.88 -4.54 -3.43
CA LEU A 531 -16.77 -3.48 -3.87
C LEU A 531 -17.40 -3.89 -5.21
N PRO A 532 -18.72 -4.08 -5.30
CA PRO A 532 -19.38 -4.38 -6.56
C PRO A 532 -19.20 -3.23 -7.54
N THR A 533 -18.60 -3.53 -8.69
CA THR A 533 -18.31 -2.57 -9.77
C THR A 533 -18.78 -3.11 -11.11
N PHE A 534 -18.95 -2.22 -12.09
CA PHE A 534 -19.42 -2.59 -13.42
C PHE A 534 -18.51 -1.96 -14.47
N GLY A 535 -17.73 -2.79 -15.16
CA GLY A 535 -16.75 -2.36 -16.16
C GLY A 535 -15.81 -1.29 -15.60
N CYS A 536 -15.34 -1.50 -14.37
CA CYS A 536 -14.46 -0.58 -13.64
C CYS A 536 -13.26 -0.24 -14.52
N ARG A 537 -12.91 1.03 -14.61
CA ARG A 537 -11.76 1.50 -15.39
C ARG A 537 -10.67 2.16 -14.61
N ASP A 538 -11.04 2.83 -13.53
CA ASP A 538 -10.17 3.72 -12.80
C ASP A 538 -10.73 3.90 -11.39
N TRP A 539 -9.85 4.06 -10.41
CA TRP A 539 -10.12 4.36 -9.01
C TRP A 539 -9.32 5.58 -8.58
N GLU A 540 -9.97 6.48 -7.87
CA GLU A 540 -9.31 7.69 -7.35
C GLU A 540 -9.63 7.91 -5.89
N HIS A 541 -8.61 8.19 -5.08
CA HIS A 541 -8.76 8.60 -3.69
C HIS A 541 -8.83 10.11 -3.55
N PHE A 542 -9.80 10.60 -2.76
CA PHE A 542 -9.85 12.02 -2.44
C PHE A 542 -10.38 12.31 -1.04
N SER A 543 -10.06 13.50 -0.55
CA SER A 543 -10.47 13.96 0.77
C SER A 543 -11.14 15.32 0.70
N THR A 544 -12.11 15.52 1.58
CA THR A 544 -12.84 16.77 1.76
C THR A 544 -12.95 17.08 3.25
N ASP A 545 -13.51 18.24 3.57
CA ASP A 545 -13.91 18.59 4.94
C ASP A 545 -14.91 17.59 5.55
N LYS A 546 -15.66 16.86 4.72
CA LYS A 546 -16.65 15.85 5.15
C LYS A 546 -16.09 14.44 5.34
N GLY A 547 -14.80 14.24 5.06
CA GLY A 547 -14.10 12.96 5.20
C GLY A 547 -13.39 12.52 3.93
N SER A 548 -13.01 11.24 3.90
CA SER A 548 -12.26 10.61 2.82
C SER A 548 -13.15 9.70 1.98
N PHE A 549 -12.87 9.63 0.68
CA PHE A 549 -13.70 9.00 -0.33
C PHE A 549 -12.86 8.24 -1.36
N LEU A 550 -13.48 7.27 -2.01
CA LEU A 550 -13.02 6.64 -3.24
C LEU A 550 -14.06 6.88 -4.32
N ILE A 551 -13.64 7.04 -5.57
CA ILE A 551 -14.53 7.06 -6.73
C ILE A 551 -14.03 6.06 -7.75
N TYR A 552 -14.94 5.34 -8.42
CA TYR A 552 -14.57 4.56 -9.60
C TYR A 552 -15.33 5.02 -10.85
N SER A 553 -14.68 4.86 -12.00
CA SER A 553 -15.26 5.13 -13.31
C SER A 553 -15.65 3.85 -14.07
N SER A 554 -16.64 3.95 -14.98
CA SER A 554 -17.16 2.80 -15.75
C SER A 554 -17.09 3.01 -17.25
N ALA A 555 -16.48 2.07 -17.97
CA ALA A 555 -16.46 2.07 -19.44
C ALA A 555 -17.69 1.40 -20.09
N THR A 556 -18.60 0.83 -19.29
CA THR A 556 -19.79 0.09 -19.79
C THR A 556 -21.10 0.79 -19.45
N SER A 557 -21.04 1.84 -18.63
CA SER A 557 -22.18 2.64 -18.22
C SER A 557 -21.72 4.08 -17.94
N ARG A 558 -22.61 5.04 -18.10
CA ARG A 558 -22.39 6.42 -17.63
C ARG A 558 -22.46 6.59 -16.10
N LEU A 559 -22.68 5.49 -15.36
CA LEU A 559 -22.73 5.48 -13.91
C LEU A 559 -21.34 5.22 -13.34
N SER A 560 -20.82 6.21 -12.64
CA SER A 560 -19.70 6.12 -11.70
C SER A 560 -20.25 6.12 -10.27
N LYS A 561 -19.48 5.67 -9.29
CA LYS A 561 -19.91 5.67 -7.87
C LYS A 561 -18.84 6.25 -6.98
N VAL A 562 -19.29 6.99 -5.98
CA VAL A 562 -18.48 7.52 -4.89
C VAL A 562 -18.77 6.71 -3.63
N PHE A 563 -17.72 6.31 -2.94
CA PHE A 563 -17.75 5.59 -1.68
C PHE A 563 -17.13 6.44 -0.59
N LYS A 564 -17.70 6.40 0.61
CA LYS A 564 -17.15 7.06 1.78
C LYS A 564 -16.35 6.08 2.62
N LEU A 565 -15.13 6.45 2.98
CA LEU A 565 -14.28 5.71 3.91
C LEU A 565 -14.69 6.07 5.34
N ARG A 566 -15.28 5.12 6.07
CA ARG A 566 -15.71 5.32 7.46
C ARG A 566 -14.61 4.88 8.41
N THR A 567 -14.34 5.72 9.40
CA THR A 567 -13.23 5.54 10.33
C THR A 567 -13.69 5.60 11.79
N TYR A 568 -12.91 4.99 12.70
CA TYR A 568 -13.22 4.87 14.14
C TYR A 568 -12.01 5.14 15.04
#